data_AF-A0AAN8JGX6-F1
#
_entry.id   AF-A0AAN8JGX6-F1
#
_cell.length_a   1.000
_cell.length_b   1.000
_cell.length_c   1.000
_cell.angle_alpha   90.00
_cell.angle_beta   90.00
_cell.angle_gamma   90.00
#
_symmetry.space_group_name_H-M   'P 1'
#
loop_
_entity.id
_entity.type
_entity.pdbx_description
1 polymer ?
#
loop_
_entity_poly.entity_id
_entity_poly.type
_entity_poly.pdbx_seq_one_letter_code
_entity_poly.pdbx_strand_id
1 'polypeptide(L)'
;MSKDELHPAFRKKIVYNLDCNACGMTLCRRGMRAFLLSDTKIKLFSTDIPEFGAVEVVPQMFLVEKCACKQQDVACLGCGNVVGYHVALPCRKCLVSCNNGHLWMFESQSVSSIERFDSDDEGFLVWGNLKSVEDDSVFYIEECIR
;
A
#
# COMPACT_ATOMS: atom_id res chain seq x y z
N MET A 1 6.24 -11.69 -0.05
CA MET A 1 7.67 -11.38 0.14
C MET A 1 7.97 -11.55 1.62
N SER A 2 9.04 -12.25 1.99
CA SER A 2 9.37 -12.46 3.41
C SER A 2 9.92 -11.16 4.01
N LYS A 3 9.67 -10.89 5.30
CA LYS A 3 10.20 -9.71 5.99
C LYS A 3 11.72 -9.60 5.92
N ASP A 4 12.41 -10.74 5.76
CA ASP A 4 13.87 -10.81 5.68
C ASP A 4 14.41 -10.27 4.35
N GLU A 5 13.59 -10.24 3.31
CA GLU A 5 13.93 -9.72 1.99
C GLU A 5 13.76 -8.20 1.89
N LEU A 6 13.11 -7.57 2.88
CA LEU A 6 12.90 -6.13 2.90
C LEU A 6 14.19 -5.41 3.29
N HIS A 7 14.67 -4.52 2.42
CA HIS A 7 15.87 -3.72 2.66
C HIS A 7 15.78 -2.97 4.02
N PRO A 8 16.85 -2.91 4.83
CA PRO A 8 16.79 -2.38 6.20
C PRO A 8 16.20 -0.96 6.33
N ALA A 9 16.38 -0.12 5.30
CA ALA A 9 15.80 1.22 5.27
C ALA A 9 14.27 1.24 5.29
N PHE A 10 13.61 0.22 4.72
CA PHE A 10 12.15 0.13 4.70
C PHE A 10 11.59 -0.48 5.99
N ARG A 11 12.35 -1.32 6.70
CA ARG A 11 11.93 -1.92 7.98
C ARG A 11 11.61 -0.87 9.06
N LYS A 12 12.26 0.29 9.01
CA LYS A 12 12.06 1.41 9.94
C LYS A 12 10.91 2.34 9.54
N LYS A 13 10.23 2.09 8.41
CA LYS A 13 9.11 2.93 7.98
C LYS A 13 7.89 2.63 8.83
N ILE A 14 7.14 3.68 9.14
CA ILE A 14 5.86 3.58 9.86
C ILE A 14 4.81 2.92 8.95
N VAL A 15 3.94 2.12 9.57
CA VAL A 15 2.77 1.50 8.96
C VAL A 15 1.58 2.45 9.06
N TYR A 16 0.80 2.55 7.99
CA TYR A 16 -0.35 3.45 7.90
C TYR A 16 -1.66 2.68 7.66
N ASN A 17 -2.73 3.12 8.32
CA ASN A 17 -4.10 2.88 7.87
C ASN A 17 -4.46 3.90 6.80
N LEU A 18 -5.10 3.45 5.72
CA LEU A 18 -5.51 4.24 4.58
C LEU A 18 -7.01 4.06 4.35
N ASP A 19 -7.75 5.16 4.32
CA ASP A 19 -9.17 5.16 3.97
C ASP A 19 -9.42 5.97 2.70
N CYS A 20 -10.47 5.64 1.96
CA CYS A 20 -10.88 6.37 0.78
C CYS A 20 -11.32 7.79 1.16
N ASN A 21 -10.72 8.83 0.59
CA ASN A 21 -11.13 10.21 0.87
C ASN A 21 -12.59 10.51 0.47
N ALA A 22 -13.12 9.76 -0.48
CA ALA A 22 -14.45 10.01 -1.02
C ALA A 22 -15.59 9.40 -0.18
N CYS A 23 -15.38 8.21 0.39
CA CYS A 23 -16.44 7.49 1.12
C CYS A 23 -16.04 7.00 2.51
N GLY A 24 -14.78 7.16 2.92
CA GLY A 24 -14.29 6.73 4.23
C GLY A 24 -14.07 5.22 4.39
N MET A 25 -14.29 4.41 3.34
CA MET A 25 -14.01 2.97 3.40
C MET A 25 -12.52 2.72 3.61
N THR A 26 -12.16 1.84 4.55
CA THR A 26 -10.77 1.39 4.74
C THR A 26 -10.29 0.59 3.54
N LEU A 27 -9.22 1.06 2.93
CA LEU A 27 -8.63 0.48 1.72
C LEU A 27 -7.41 -0.39 2.01
N CYS A 28 -6.70 -0.09 3.09
CA CYS A 28 -5.44 -0.77 3.43
C CYS A 28 -5.04 -0.44 4.87
N ARG A 29 -4.66 -1.46 5.66
CA ARG A 29 -4.12 -1.30 7.02
C ARG A 29 -2.60 -1.45 7.13
N ARG A 30 -1.95 -1.66 5.98
CA ARG A 30 -0.54 -1.97 5.83
C ARG A 30 0.09 -0.99 4.84
N GLY A 31 -0.19 0.29 5.00
CA GLY A 31 0.34 1.34 4.12
C GLY A 31 1.78 1.71 4.47
N MET A 32 2.61 1.96 3.45
CA MET A 32 3.95 2.53 3.57
C MET A 32 4.04 3.82 2.76
N ARG A 33 4.41 4.95 3.38
CA ARG A 33 4.71 6.19 2.62
C ARG A 33 5.80 5.93 1.58
N ALA A 34 5.52 6.31 0.34
CA ALA A 34 6.38 6.12 -0.81
C ALA A 34 6.41 7.36 -1.70
N PHE A 35 7.34 7.38 -2.64
CA PHE A 35 7.45 8.38 -3.69
C PHE A 35 7.61 7.67 -5.03
N LEU A 36 7.11 8.27 -6.12
CA LEU A 36 7.41 7.73 -7.45
C LEU A 36 8.91 7.80 -7.72
N LEU A 37 9.49 6.66 -8.12
CA LEU A 37 10.91 6.60 -8.50
C LEU A 37 11.24 7.51 -9.68
N SER A 38 10.26 7.77 -10.55
CA SER A 38 10.40 8.64 -11.71
C SER A 38 10.07 10.11 -11.44
N ASP A 39 9.44 10.42 -10.30
CA ASP A 39 9.09 11.78 -9.88
C ASP A 39 8.84 11.85 -8.36
N THR A 40 9.86 12.24 -7.61
CA THR A 40 9.80 12.26 -6.14
C THR A 40 8.88 13.34 -5.58
N LYS A 41 8.31 14.22 -6.41
CA LYS A 41 7.30 15.20 -5.96
C LYS A 41 5.94 14.54 -5.74
N ILE A 42 5.70 13.41 -6.41
CA ILE A 42 4.46 12.67 -6.28
C ILE A 42 4.55 11.79 -5.04
N LYS A 43 3.76 12.15 -4.03
CA LYS A 43 3.60 11.42 -2.77
C LYS A 43 2.58 10.32 -2.96
N LEU A 44 2.93 9.11 -2.52
CA LEU A 44 2.08 7.94 -2.59
C LEU A 44 2.13 7.19 -1.26
N PHE A 45 1.22 6.25 -1.11
CA PHE A 45 1.38 5.11 -0.23
C PHE A 45 1.53 3.84 -1.07
N SER A 46 2.21 2.84 -0.52
CA SER A 46 2.37 1.53 -1.15
C SER A 46 2.04 0.44 -0.15
N THR A 47 1.51 -0.69 -0.60
CA THR A 47 1.22 -1.85 0.26
C THR A 47 1.63 -3.16 -0.38
N ASP A 48 1.95 -4.14 0.45
CA ASP A 48 2.10 -5.53 0.05
C ASP A 48 0.75 -6.12 -0.39
N ILE A 49 -0.34 -5.74 0.29
CA ILE A 49 -1.70 -6.17 -0.02
C ILE A 49 -2.73 -5.10 0.38
N PRO A 50 -3.75 -4.81 -0.45
CA PRO A 50 -4.88 -3.99 -0.04
C PRO A 50 -5.84 -4.77 0.87
N GLU A 51 -6.78 -4.08 1.49
CA GLU A 51 -7.84 -4.70 2.28
C GLU A 51 -8.76 -5.56 1.39
N PHE A 52 -9.10 -6.76 1.85
CA PHE A 52 -9.89 -7.71 1.06
C PHE A 52 -11.27 -7.12 0.73
N GLY A 53 -11.61 -7.07 -0.57
CA GLY A 53 -12.88 -6.53 -1.04
C GLY A 53 -13.03 -5.01 -0.95
N ALA A 54 -11.96 -4.25 -0.63
CA ALA A 54 -12.02 -2.80 -0.56
C ALA A 54 -11.69 -2.10 -1.88
N VAL A 55 -10.88 -2.74 -2.74
CA VAL A 55 -10.47 -2.19 -4.03
C VAL A 55 -10.44 -3.25 -5.11
N GLU A 56 -10.50 -2.82 -6.37
CA GLU A 56 -10.31 -3.68 -7.54
C GLU A 56 -9.54 -2.93 -8.64
N VAL A 57 -8.84 -3.68 -9.50
CA VAL A 57 -8.19 -3.11 -10.68
C VAL A 57 -9.22 -2.76 -11.76
N VAL A 58 -9.06 -1.60 -12.36
CA VAL A 58 -9.77 -1.25 -13.59
C VAL A 58 -9.17 -2.08 -14.73
N PRO A 59 -9.98 -2.76 -15.57
CA PRO A 59 -9.46 -3.71 -16.58
C PRO A 59 -8.49 -3.11 -17.60
N GLN A 60 -8.52 -1.78 -17.79
CA GLN A 60 -7.64 -1.12 -18.74
C GLN A 60 -6.20 -1.05 -18.21
N MET A 61 -5.28 -1.60 -19.01
CA MET A 61 -3.85 -1.58 -18.73
C MET A 61 -3.16 -0.60 -19.68
N PHE A 62 -2.23 0.20 -19.14
CA PHE A 62 -1.45 1.16 -19.89
C PHE A 62 0.05 1.02 -19.60
N LEU A 63 0.86 1.42 -20.59
CA LEU A 63 2.31 1.47 -20.47
C LEU A 63 2.72 2.84 -19.93
N VAL A 64 3.56 2.86 -18.89
CA VAL A 64 4.11 4.11 -18.39
C VAL A 64 5.28 4.54 -19.29
N GLU A 65 5.31 5.79 -19.72
CA GLU A 65 6.37 6.27 -20.63
C GLU A 65 7.71 6.42 -19.90
N LYS A 66 7.68 6.93 -18.66
CA LYS A 66 8.90 7.17 -17.85
C LYS A 66 9.60 5.87 -17.42
N CYS A 67 8.85 4.79 -17.31
CA CYS A 67 9.36 3.45 -17.06
C CYS A 67 8.44 2.45 -17.78
N ALA A 68 8.96 1.50 -18.54
CA ALA A 68 8.14 0.57 -19.35
C ALA A 68 7.34 -0.47 -18.50
N CYS A 69 6.95 -0.12 -17.28
CA CYS A 69 6.00 -0.87 -16.47
C CYS A 69 4.61 -0.79 -17.08
N LYS A 70 3.84 -1.86 -16.92
CA LYS A 70 2.40 -1.84 -17.21
C LYS A 70 1.62 -1.65 -15.91
N GLN A 71 0.71 -0.69 -15.93
CA GLN A 71 -0.11 -0.31 -14.79
C GLN A 71 -1.60 -0.39 -15.13
N GLN A 72 -2.40 -0.59 -14.10
CA GLN A 72 -3.86 -0.50 -14.14
C GLN A 72 -4.30 0.40 -13.00
N ASP A 73 -5.32 1.22 -13.24
CA ASP A 73 -5.92 2.01 -12.16
C ASP A 73 -6.55 1.08 -11.13
N VAL A 74 -6.63 1.55 -9.88
CA VAL A 74 -7.26 0.85 -8.76
C VAL A 74 -8.41 1.71 -8.26
N ALA A 75 -9.61 1.14 -8.23
CA ALA A 75 -10.82 1.80 -7.79
C ALA A 75 -11.30 1.27 -6.43
N CYS A 76 -11.81 2.18 -5.60
CA CYS A 76 -12.50 1.84 -4.35
C CYS A 76 -13.82 1.13 -4.67
N LEU A 77 -14.03 -0.08 -4.13
CA LEU A 77 -15.26 -0.84 -4.34
C LEU A 77 -16.47 -0.26 -3.58
N GLY A 78 -16.24 0.61 -2.60
CA GLY A 78 -17.31 1.31 -1.89
C GLY A 78 -17.95 2.46 -2.67
N CYS A 79 -17.22 3.14 -3.55
CA CYS A 79 -17.74 4.32 -4.27
C CYS A 79 -17.35 4.43 -5.74
N GLY A 80 -16.47 3.56 -6.25
CA GLY A 80 -16.01 3.56 -7.63
C GLY A 80 -14.90 4.57 -7.96
N ASN A 81 -14.51 5.46 -7.03
CA ASN A 81 -13.43 6.41 -7.29
C ASN A 81 -12.09 5.69 -7.49
N VAL A 82 -11.31 6.18 -8.46
CA VAL A 82 -9.92 5.77 -8.63
C VAL A 82 -9.10 6.33 -7.46
N VAL A 83 -8.39 5.44 -6.76
CA VAL A 83 -7.62 5.75 -5.54
C VAL A 83 -6.12 5.54 -5.71
N GLY A 84 -5.70 4.98 -6.85
CA GLY A 84 -4.31 4.75 -7.18
C GLY A 84 -4.16 3.77 -8.33
N TYR A 85 -3.10 2.96 -8.31
CA TYR A 85 -2.78 2.03 -9.38
C TYR A 85 -2.07 0.78 -8.88
N HIS A 86 -2.18 -0.29 -9.67
CA HIS A 86 -1.46 -1.54 -9.50
C HIS A 86 -0.44 -1.72 -10.63
N VAL A 87 0.80 -2.06 -10.27
CA VAL A 87 1.87 -2.38 -11.22
C VAL A 87 1.71 -3.85 -11.64
N ALA A 88 0.88 -4.08 -12.65
CA ALA A 88 0.61 -5.42 -13.18
C ALA A 88 1.87 -6.11 -13.72
N LEU A 89 2.75 -5.38 -14.42
CA LEU A 89 4.03 -5.90 -14.89
C LEU A 89 5.15 -4.89 -14.64
N PRO A 90 6.03 -5.11 -13.65
CA PRO A 90 7.17 -4.24 -13.43
C PRO A 90 8.26 -4.47 -14.50
N CYS A 91 8.89 -3.40 -14.98
CA CYS A 91 10.02 -3.50 -15.89
C CYS A 91 11.32 -3.82 -15.15
N ARG A 92 12.32 -4.36 -15.88
CA ARG A 92 13.64 -4.72 -15.30
C ARG A 92 14.30 -3.57 -14.57
N LYS A 93 14.23 -2.34 -15.11
CA LYS A 93 14.81 -1.14 -14.49
C LYS A 93 14.24 -0.89 -13.09
N CYS A 94 12.93 -1.01 -12.93
CA CYS A 94 12.27 -0.83 -11.63
C CYS A 94 12.61 -1.96 -10.67
N LEU A 95 12.65 -3.21 -11.14
CA LEU A 95 12.98 -4.38 -10.31
C LEU A 95 14.39 -4.32 -9.72
N VAL A 96 15.39 -3.83 -10.48
CA VAL A 96 16.78 -3.72 -10.01
C VAL A 96 17.07 -2.41 -9.28
N SER A 97 16.13 -1.46 -9.26
CA SER A 97 16.26 -0.21 -8.49
C SER A 97 15.95 -0.44 -7.02
N CYS A 98 16.32 0.49 -6.15
CA CYS A 98 15.93 0.44 -4.74
C CYS A 98 14.40 0.63 -4.62
N ASN A 99 13.69 -0.45 -4.30
CA ASN A 99 12.24 -0.50 -4.14
C ASN A 99 11.88 -1.41 -2.94
N ASN A 100 10.66 -1.28 -2.43
CA ASN A 100 10.15 -2.07 -1.31
C ASN A 100 9.35 -3.32 -1.73
N GLY A 101 9.35 -3.65 -3.03
CA GLY A 101 8.63 -4.81 -3.58
C GLY A 101 7.11 -4.65 -3.69
N HIS A 102 6.53 -3.55 -3.22
CA HIS A 102 5.09 -3.31 -3.28
C HIS A 102 4.64 -3.00 -4.71
N LEU A 103 3.52 -3.61 -5.13
CA LEU A 103 2.94 -3.40 -6.45
C LEU A 103 1.64 -2.61 -6.42
N TRP A 104 1.07 -2.41 -5.23
CA TRP A 104 -0.13 -1.62 -5.02
C TRP A 104 0.25 -0.24 -4.52
N MET A 105 -0.24 0.80 -5.20
CA MET A 105 0.07 2.19 -4.91
C MET A 105 -1.22 2.98 -4.75
N PHE A 106 -1.31 3.79 -3.70
CA PHE A 106 -2.41 4.71 -3.45
C PHE A 106 -1.93 6.16 -3.58
N GLU A 107 -2.70 6.97 -4.28
CA GLU A 107 -2.39 8.40 -4.42
C GLU A 107 -2.71 9.14 -3.12
N SER A 108 -1.75 9.89 -2.58
CA SER A 108 -1.96 10.59 -1.31
C SER A 108 -3.09 11.62 -1.33
N GLN A 109 -3.55 12.06 -2.50
CA GLN A 109 -4.71 12.96 -2.62
C GLN A 109 -6.05 12.22 -2.58
N SER A 110 -6.06 10.92 -2.88
CA SER A 110 -7.26 10.10 -3.00
C SER A 110 -7.53 9.26 -1.75
N VAL A 111 -6.61 9.27 -0.78
CA VAL A 111 -6.73 8.58 0.51
C VAL A 111 -6.43 9.50 1.69
N SER A 112 -7.06 9.22 2.82
CA SER A 112 -6.65 9.72 4.13
C SER A 112 -5.66 8.72 4.72
N SER A 113 -4.80 9.17 5.64
CA SER A 113 -3.79 8.29 6.24
C SER A 113 -3.61 8.57 7.72
N ILE A 114 -3.50 7.51 8.52
CA ILE A 114 -3.25 7.59 9.97
C ILE A 114 -2.12 6.60 10.30
N GLU A 115 -1.08 7.06 11.02
CA GLU A 115 -0.03 6.19 11.56
C GLU A 115 -0.63 5.11 12.49
N ARG A 116 -0.28 3.83 12.31
CA ARG A 116 -0.64 2.75 13.25
C ARG A 116 0.27 2.79 14.48
N PHE A 117 -0.31 2.55 15.65
CA PHE A 117 0.42 2.37 16.90
C PHE A 117 0.75 0.89 17.13
N ASP A 118 1.91 0.64 17.74
CA ASP A 118 2.31 -0.68 18.23
C ASP A 118 1.60 -0.91 19.57
N SER A 119 0.92 -2.06 19.72
CA SER A 119 0.17 -2.38 20.94
C SER A 119 1.06 -2.53 22.16
N ASP A 120 2.33 -2.82 21.96
CA ASP A 120 3.23 -3.31 23.00
C ASP A 120 4.26 -2.26 23.46
N ASP A 121 4.50 -1.18 22.70
CA ASP A 121 5.73 -0.36 22.82
C ASP A 121 5.51 1.18 22.88
N GLU A 122 4.28 1.65 23.17
CA GLU A 122 3.90 3.09 23.23
C GLU A 122 4.37 3.95 22.03
N GLY A 123 4.57 3.33 20.86
CA GLY A 123 5.16 3.95 19.67
C GLY A 123 4.40 3.66 18.38
N PHE A 124 4.90 4.20 17.26
CA PHE A 124 4.34 3.88 15.95
C PHE A 124 4.82 2.51 15.48
N LEU A 125 3.89 1.69 14.98
CA LEU A 125 4.19 0.40 14.37
C LEU A 125 5.03 0.61 13.12
N VAL A 126 6.14 -0.12 13.02
CA VAL A 126 7.04 -0.10 11.86
C VAL A 126 6.99 -1.40 11.08
N TRP A 127 7.30 -1.34 9.80
CA TRP A 127 7.24 -2.49 8.87
C TRP A 127 8.12 -3.68 9.29
N GLY A 128 9.22 -3.44 9.99
CA GLY A 128 10.06 -4.50 10.54
C GLY A 128 9.35 -5.35 11.60
N ASN A 129 8.42 -4.76 12.33
CA ASN A 129 7.67 -5.39 13.42
C ASN A 129 6.28 -5.87 12.97
N LEU A 130 5.72 -5.24 11.92
CA LEU A 130 4.38 -5.54 11.38
C LEU A 130 4.20 -7.04 11.09
N LYS A 131 3.22 -7.72 11.70
CA LYS A 131 2.96 -9.17 11.55
C LYS A 131 2.69 -9.62 10.10
N SER A 132 2.71 -10.93 9.85
CA SER A 132 2.34 -11.49 8.54
C SER A 132 0.91 -11.07 8.16
N VAL A 133 0.52 -11.20 6.90
CA VAL A 133 -0.86 -10.82 6.49
C VAL A 133 -1.88 -11.65 7.24
N GLU A 134 -1.60 -12.95 7.39
CA GLU A 134 -2.44 -13.90 8.10
C GLU A 134 -2.59 -13.50 9.57
N ASP A 135 -1.48 -13.27 10.28
CA ASP A 135 -1.50 -12.97 11.72
C ASP A 135 -1.95 -11.54 12.05
N ASP A 136 -1.75 -10.59 11.13
CA ASP A 136 -2.19 -9.20 11.30
C ASP A 136 -3.71 -9.07 11.11
N SER A 137 -4.31 -9.92 10.25
CA SER A 137 -5.75 -9.94 10.01
C SER A 137 -6.57 -10.46 11.20
N VAL A 138 -5.99 -11.32 12.04
CA VAL A 138 -6.67 -11.96 13.18
C VAL A 138 -7.11 -10.92 14.24
N PHE A 139 -6.30 -9.87 14.45
CA PHE A 139 -6.63 -8.81 15.43
C PHE A 139 -7.94 -8.08 15.11
N TYR A 140 -8.36 -8.05 13.84
CA TYR A 140 -9.54 -7.31 13.41
C TYR A 140 -10.81 -8.16 13.38
N ILE A 141 -10.69 -9.49 13.25
CA ILE A 141 -11.83 -10.40 13.36
C ILE A 141 -12.38 -10.39 14.79
N GLU A 142 -11.50 -10.28 15.80
CA GLU A 142 -11.92 -10.23 17.20
C GLU A 142 -12.64 -8.92 17.58
N GLU A 143 -12.25 -7.78 16.99
CA GLU A 143 -12.96 -6.50 17.21
C GLU A 143 -14.34 -6.45 16.54
N CYS A 144 -14.55 -7.17 15.43
CA CYS A 144 -15.88 -7.30 14.80
C CYS A 144 -16.81 -8.31 15.52
N ILE A 145 -16.34 -9.04 16.53
CA ILE A 145 -17.12 -10.00 17.33
C ILE A 145 -17.53 -9.40 18.70
N ARG A 146 -17.24 -8.11 18.96
CA ARG A 146 -17.71 -7.40 20.17
C ARG A 146 -18.85 -6.44 19.91
#